data_AF-A0A2V7Q915-F1
#
_entry.id   AF-A0A2V7Q915-F1
#
_cell.length_a   1.000
_cell.length_b   1.000
_cell.length_c   1.000
_cell.angle_alpha   90.00
_cell.angle_beta   90.00
_cell.angle_gamma   90.00
#
_symmetry.space_group_name_H-M   'P 1'
#
loop_
_entity.id
_entity.type
_entity.pdbx_description
1 polymer ?
#
loop_
_entity_poly.entity_id
_entity_poly.type
_entity_poly.pdbx_seq_one_letter_code
_entity_poly.pdbx_strand_id
1 'polypeptide(L)'
;MRKLTFAACLVVPVVVLAARSPVPWGGRAAAETARIRARLAAVERDLRAKDVSARPPGERLARSRNLDVLHQYWVRGVFPKNTGVPGVRVPYFVDRYGTRCAMAYMIEQSGRGDLVERVAATNNNARIRDLKGDPELVAWLRENGLTAGEAALIQPSYDGPPPAPAPDASAASVGYKTTTGVAVGASAVTLALNAARTGMSPNLTGVLGIASGAMGLAAGAPNLNKSGSRRTLGLLNSGMGTASVLLGVYRLTRGPRTASYASVAPWVDGHGVPGVSLNVSF
;
A
#
# COMPACT_ATOMS: atom_id res chain seq x y z
N MET A 1 -13.80 -24.63 42.96
CA MET A 1 -13.12 -23.43 42.47
C MET A 1 -12.31 -23.76 41.21
N ARG A 2 -12.65 -23.14 40.08
CA ARG A 2 -12.10 -23.38 38.73
C ARG A 2 -10.65 -22.88 38.62
N LYS A 3 -9.73 -23.70 38.12
CA LYS A 3 -8.48 -23.23 37.51
C LYS A 3 -8.67 -23.21 35.99
N LEU A 4 -8.95 -22.03 35.45
CA LEU A 4 -8.86 -21.70 34.02
C LEU A 4 -7.91 -20.52 33.91
N THR A 5 -6.63 -20.81 33.77
CA THR A 5 -5.60 -19.81 33.48
C THR A 5 -4.60 -20.41 32.51
N PHE A 6 -4.14 -19.59 31.57
CA PHE A 6 -3.11 -19.86 30.56
C PHE A 6 -3.51 -20.69 29.33
N ALA A 7 -4.40 -20.13 28.49
CA ALA A 7 -4.37 -20.43 27.05
C ALA A 7 -4.64 -19.21 26.14
N ALA A 8 -5.05 -18.07 26.71
CA ALA A 8 -5.50 -16.93 25.92
C ALA A 8 -4.39 -15.92 25.51
N CYS A 9 -3.15 -16.05 25.99
CA CYS A 9 -2.13 -15.01 25.80
C CYS A 9 -1.24 -15.15 24.55
N LEU A 10 -1.34 -16.20 23.74
CA LEU A 10 -0.39 -16.44 22.64
C LEU A 10 -0.87 -16.02 21.24
N VAL A 11 -2.12 -15.58 21.08
CA VAL A 11 -2.68 -15.25 19.74
C VAL A 11 -2.53 -13.75 19.38
N VAL A 12 -2.19 -12.89 20.35
CA VAL A 12 -2.22 -11.43 20.17
C VAL A 12 -0.94 -10.79 19.55
N PRO A 13 0.30 -11.34 19.63
CA PRO A 13 1.45 -10.54 19.17
C PRO A 13 1.78 -10.63 17.67
N VAL A 14 1.10 -11.44 16.86
CA VAL A 14 1.44 -11.57 15.41
C VAL A 14 0.89 -10.43 14.56
N VAL A 15 -0.13 -9.70 15.03
CA VAL A 15 -0.83 -8.68 14.22
C VAL A 15 -0.15 -7.30 14.24
N VAL A 16 0.73 -7.01 15.21
CA VAL A 16 1.29 -5.65 15.38
C VAL A 16 2.70 -5.49 14.78
N LEU A 17 3.43 -6.57 14.47
CA LEU A 17 4.82 -6.46 13.98
C LEU A 17 4.96 -6.22 12.46
N ALA A 18 3.88 -6.29 11.69
CA ALA A 18 3.91 -6.09 10.23
C ALA A 18 3.77 -4.61 9.78
N ALA A 19 3.71 -3.66 10.72
CA ALA A 19 3.44 -2.25 10.43
C ALA A 19 4.69 -1.35 10.38
N ARG A 20 5.91 -1.92 10.36
CA ARG A 20 7.16 -1.14 10.25
C ARG A 20 8.14 -1.69 9.22
N SER A 21 7.64 -2.19 8.10
CA SER A 21 8.51 -2.37 6.94
C SER A 21 8.97 -0.98 6.46
N PRO A 22 10.27 -0.69 6.38
CA PRO A 22 10.72 0.49 5.66
C PRO A 22 10.19 0.37 4.23
N VAL A 23 9.46 1.40 3.77
CA VAL A 23 8.96 1.46 2.40
C VAL A 23 10.15 1.17 1.47
N PRO A 24 10.10 0.11 0.64
CA PRO A 24 11.19 -0.17 -0.29
C PRO A 24 11.48 1.09 -1.11
N TRP A 25 12.75 1.42 -1.30
CA TRP A 25 13.17 2.64 -1.99
C TRP A 25 12.48 2.82 -3.36
N GLY A 26 12.13 1.72 -4.03
CA GLY A 26 11.37 1.72 -5.28
C GLY A 26 9.98 2.36 -5.22
N GLY A 27 9.27 2.26 -4.08
CA GLY A 27 7.93 2.84 -3.93
C GLY A 27 7.92 4.38 -3.88
N ARG A 28 8.92 4.97 -3.20
CA ARG A 28 9.10 6.43 -3.16
C ARG A 28 9.54 6.97 -4.52
N ALA A 29 10.43 6.26 -5.21
CA ALA A 29 10.88 6.65 -6.54
C ALA A 29 9.73 6.64 -7.56
N ALA A 30 8.90 5.59 -7.54
CA ALA A 30 7.73 5.50 -8.42
C ALA A 30 6.70 6.61 -8.16
N ALA A 31 6.42 6.91 -6.88
CA ALA A 31 5.52 7.99 -6.49
C ALA A 31 6.04 9.36 -6.95
N GLU A 32 7.34 9.60 -6.82
CA GLU A 32 7.97 10.83 -7.27
C GLU A 32 7.94 10.97 -8.80
N THR A 33 8.24 9.89 -9.54
CA THR A 33 8.10 9.87 -11.00
C THR A 33 6.65 10.16 -11.43
N ALA A 34 5.66 9.56 -10.77
CA ALA A 34 4.25 9.81 -11.06
C ALA A 34 3.86 11.27 -10.79
N ARG A 35 4.33 11.86 -9.68
CA ARG A 35 4.11 13.28 -9.36
C ARG A 35 4.70 14.20 -10.42
N ILE A 36 5.95 13.97 -10.82
CA ILE A 36 6.63 14.78 -11.84
C ILE A 36 5.91 14.66 -13.18
N ARG A 37 5.53 13.44 -13.60
CA ARG A 37 4.72 13.21 -14.82
C ARG A 37 3.42 13.99 -14.80
N ALA A 38 2.61 13.84 -13.75
CA ALA A 38 1.32 14.51 -13.64
C ALA A 38 1.46 16.04 -13.70
N ARG A 39 2.49 16.57 -13.03
CA ARG A 39 2.79 18.01 -13.07
C ARG A 39 3.17 18.47 -14.47
N LEU A 40 4.10 17.78 -15.14
CA LEU A 40 4.57 18.17 -16.47
C LEU A 40 3.47 18.04 -17.53
N ALA A 41 2.64 17.00 -17.46
CA ALA A 41 1.48 16.85 -18.33
C ALA A 41 0.47 18.00 -18.16
N ALA A 42 0.20 18.43 -16.91
CA ALA A 42 -0.65 19.58 -16.65
C ALA A 42 -0.03 20.88 -17.21
N VAL A 43 1.27 21.10 -16.97
CA VAL A 43 1.99 22.27 -17.49
C VAL A 43 1.98 22.30 -19.02
N GLU A 44 2.25 21.17 -19.70
CA GLU A 44 2.21 21.09 -21.15
C GLU A 44 0.82 21.50 -21.68
N ARG A 45 -0.25 20.91 -21.13
CA ARG A 45 -1.63 21.24 -21.51
C ARG A 45 -1.91 22.73 -21.34
N ASP A 46 -1.56 23.30 -20.19
CA ASP A 46 -1.80 24.71 -19.90
C ASP A 46 -0.98 25.63 -20.84
N LEU A 47 0.26 25.24 -21.19
CA LEU A 47 1.11 25.99 -22.11
C LEU A 47 0.65 25.90 -23.57
N ARG A 48 0.06 24.77 -23.98
CA ARG A 48 -0.55 24.60 -25.31
C ARG A 48 -1.87 25.35 -25.46
N ALA A 49 -2.63 25.51 -24.38
CA ALA A 49 -3.91 26.22 -24.38
C ALA A 49 -3.76 27.76 -24.40
N LYS A 50 -2.56 28.29 -24.11
CA LYS A 50 -2.31 29.73 -24.12
C LYS A 50 -2.43 30.32 -25.52
N ASP A 51 -3.14 31.44 -25.61
CA ASP A 51 -3.10 32.27 -26.81
C ASP A 51 -1.72 32.90 -26.98
N VAL A 52 -1.10 32.60 -28.11
CA VAL A 52 0.21 33.11 -28.53
C VAL A 52 0.13 33.76 -29.90
N SER A 53 -1.07 34.08 -30.39
CA SER A 53 -1.31 34.69 -31.72
C SER A 53 -0.49 35.96 -31.95
N ALA A 54 -0.27 36.76 -30.90
CA ALA A 54 0.55 37.97 -30.93
C ALA A 54 2.06 37.72 -31.07
N ARG A 55 2.55 36.47 -30.98
CA ARG A 55 3.98 36.15 -31.13
C ARG A 55 4.40 35.97 -32.59
N PRO A 56 5.65 36.30 -32.94
CA PRO A 56 6.20 36.02 -34.26
C PRO A 56 6.01 34.56 -34.68
N PRO A 57 5.74 34.28 -35.98
CA PRO A 57 5.55 32.90 -36.47
C PRO A 57 6.70 31.95 -36.09
N GLY A 58 7.95 32.43 -36.15
CA GLY A 58 9.13 31.65 -35.76
C GLY A 58 9.11 31.21 -34.29
N GLU A 59 8.75 32.10 -33.37
CA GLU A 59 8.62 31.79 -31.94
C GLU A 59 7.48 30.80 -31.68
N ARG A 60 6.35 30.95 -32.38
CA ARG A 60 5.22 30.01 -32.24
C ARG A 60 5.60 28.61 -32.67
N LEU A 61 6.33 28.49 -33.78
CA LEU A 61 6.82 27.21 -34.27
C LEU A 61 7.86 26.60 -33.32
N ALA A 62 8.80 27.40 -32.82
CA ALA A 62 9.79 26.97 -31.84
C ALA A 62 9.14 26.52 -30.53
N ARG A 63 8.12 27.25 -30.06
CA ARG A 63 7.32 26.86 -28.90
C ARG A 63 6.65 25.51 -29.10
N SER A 64 5.99 25.28 -30.25
CA SER A 64 5.34 23.99 -30.54
C SER A 64 6.34 22.84 -30.48
N ARG A 65 7.49 22.97 -31.15
CA ARG A 65 8.56 21.96 -31.12
C ARG A 65 9.03 21.66 -29.70
N ASN A 66 9.23 22.70 -28.89
CA ASN A 66 9.65 22.54 -27.50
C ASN A 66 8.60 21.85 -26.63
N LEU A 67 7.31 22.13 -26.86
CA LEU A 67 6.23 21.42 -26.15
C LEU A 67 6.14 19.95 -26.59
N ASP A 68 6.47 19.63 -27.84
CA ASP A 68 6.57 18.23 -28.30
C ASP A 68 7.79 17.51 -27.67
N VAL A 69 8.92 18.21 -27.51
CA VAL A 69 10.09 17.69 -26.77
C VAL A 69 9.75 17.48 -25.30
N LEU A 70 9.03 18.43 -24.68
CA LEU A 70 8.55 18.30 -23.30
C LEU A 70 7.63 17.10 -23.15
N HIS A 71 6.73 16.88 -24.12
CA HIS A 71 5.86 15.71 -24.18
C HIS A 71 6.65 14.41 -24.12
N GLN A 72 7.62 14.26 -25.04
CA GLN A 72 8.50 13.08 -25.08
C GLN A 72 9.26 12.89 -23.77
N TYR A 73 9.75 13.97 -23.16
CA TYR A 73 10.49 13.91 -21.90
C TYR A 73 9.65 13.33 -20.76
N TRP A 74 8.45 13.86 -20.51
CA TRP A 74 7.64 13.36 -19.39
C TRP A 74 7.00 12.00 -19.70
N VAL A 75 6.71 11.70 -20.97
CA VAL A 75 6.30 10.35 -21.39
C VAL A 75 7.43 9.34 -21.16
N ARG A 76 8.69 9.69 -21.41
CA ARG A 76 9.85 8.83 -21.12
C ARG A 76 10.03 8.59 -19.62
N GLY A 77 9.76 9.58 -18.77
CA GLY A 77 9.73 9.42 -17.31
C GLY A 77 11.11 9.19 -16.65
N VAL A 78 12.19 9.59 -17.32
CA VAL A 78 13.56 9.53 -16.79
C VAL A 78 13.91 10.90 -16.21
N PHE A 79 13.84 11.03 -14.89
CA PHE A 79 13.99 12.30 -14.18
C PHE A 79 15.21 12.32 -13.23
N PRO A 80 15.77 13.51 -12.94
CA PRO A 80 16.86 13.67 -11.99
C PRO A 80 16.55 13.04 -10.62
N LYS A 81 17.55 12.34 -10.06
CA LYS A 81 17.46 11.74 -8.72
C LYS A 81 18.01 12.67 -7.67
N ASN A 82 17.22 12.93 -6.63
CA ASN A 82 17.63 13.71 -5.47
C ASN A 82 18.37 12.83 -4.47
N THR A 83 19.71 12.76 -4.55
CA THR A 83 20.53 11.93 -3.65
C THR A 83 21.34 12.73 -2.63
N GLY A 84 21.21 14.06 -2.60
CA GLY A 84 22.06 14.94 -1.79
C GLY A 84 21.76 14.88 -0.30
N VAL A 85 20.54 15.25 0.10
CA VAL A 85 20.13 15.29 1.51
C VAL A 85 18.79 14.57 1.69
N PRO A 86 18.72 13.54 2.55
CA PRO A 86 17.46 12.85 2.83
C PRO A 86 16.37 13.83 3.29
N GLY A 87 15.21 13.80 2.63
CA GLY A 87 14.05 14.62 3.01
C GLY A 87 14.03 16.03 2.42
N VAL A 88 15.09 16.49 1.75
CA VAL A 88 15.14 17.79 1.09
C VAL A 88 15.08 17.61 -0.42
N ARG A 89 14.22 18.39 -1.08
CA ARG A 89 14.20 18.45 -2.54
C ARG A 89 15.07 19.61 -3.00
N VAL A 90 16.22 19.29 -3.55
CA VAL A 90 17.09 20.25 -4.25
C VAL A 90 16.81 20.20 -5.76
N PRO A 91 16.64 21.35 -6.45
CA PRO A 91 16.66 21.38 -7.91
C PRO A 91 18.01 20.86 -8.43
N TYR A 92 17.99 20.02 -9.46
CA TYR A 92 19.21 19.70 -10.23
C TYR A 92 18.95 20.06 -11.68
N PHE A 93 19.88 20.76 -12.30
CA PHE A 93 19.88 20.98 -13.74
C PHE A 93 20.30 19.69 -14.45
N VAL A 94 21.38 19.08 -13.97
CA VAL A 94 21.84 17.72 -14.31
C VAL A 94 22.23 16.99 -13.01
N ASP A 95 21.70 15.79 -12.77
CA ASP A 95 22.06 15.02 -11.58
C ASP A 95 23.42 14.30 -11.71
N ARG A 96 23.87 13.69 -10.62
CA ARG A 96 25.14 12.92 -10.56
C ARG A 96 25.21 11.71 -11.51
N TYR A 97 24.09 11.30 -12.10
CA TYR A 97 24.00 10.21 -13.06
C TYR A 97 23.92 10.72 -14.51
N GLY A 98 24.06 12.04 -14.72
CA GLY A 98 23.92 12.67 -16.02
C GLY A 98 22.46 12.87 -16.46
N THR A 99 21.49 12.66 -15.57
CA THR A 99 20.07 12.83 -15.89
C THR A 99 19.73 14.32 -15.88
N ARG A 100 19.25 14.81 -17.02
CA ARG A 100 18.83 16.20 -17.21
C ARG A 100 17.45 16.44 -16.65
N CYS A 101 17.22 17.62 -16.07
CA CYS A 101 15.87 18.08 -15.80
C CYS A 101 15.13 18.42 -17.09
N ALA A 102 13.82 18.70 -17.00
CA ALA A 102 12.99 19.02 -18.17
C ALA A 102 13.58 20.19 -18.98
N MET A 103 14.02 21.26 -18.30
CA MET A 103 14.63 22.41 -18.97
C MET A 103 15.96 22.08 -19.63
N ALA A 104 16.86 21.40 -18.92
CA ALA A 104 18.14 20.97 -19.47
C ALA A 104 17.96 20.05 -20.68
N TYR A 105 16.97 19.14 -20.63
CA TYR A 105 16.64 18.27 -21.74
C TYR A 105 16.14 19.05 -22.96
N MET A 106 15.20 19.98 -22.78
CA MET A 106 14.69 20.80 -23.88
C MET A 106 15.79 21.65 -24.53
N ILE A 107 16.66 22.25 -23.73
CA ILE A 107 17.81 23.04 -24.21
C ILE A 107 18.76 22.14 -25.00
N GLU A 108 19.09 20.96 -24.49
CA GLU A 108 19.95 20.02 -25.20
C GLU A 108 19.33 19.55 -26.53
N GLN A 109 18.05 19.20 -26.56
CA GLN A 109 17.36 18.75 -27.78
C GLN A 109 17.24 19.87 -28.84
N SER A 110 17.42 21.13 -28.45
CA SER A 110 17.54 22.26 -29.38
C SER A 110 18.95 22.43 -29.98
N GLY A 111 19.92 21.60 -29.57
CA GLY A 111 21.31 21.68 -29.99
C GLY A 111 22.21 22.51 -29.07
N ARG A 112 21.70 23.03 -27.96
CA ARG A 112 22.45 23.88 -27.00
C ARG A 112 23.00 23.10 -25.81
N GLY A 113 23.70 22.00 -26.09
CA GLY A 113 24.38 21.19 -25.06
C GLY A 113 25.42 22.01 -24.27
N ASP A 114 26.10 22.94 -24.94
CA ASP A 114 27.04 23.91 -24.37
C ASP A 114 26.40 24.74 -23.23
N LEU A 115 25.17 25.21 -23.44
CA LEU A 115 24.39 25.96 -22.46
C LEU A 115 24.06 25.07 -21.25
N VAL A 116 23.74 23.80 -21.50
CA VAL A 116 23.43 22.84 -20.43
C VAL A 116 24.64 22.57 -19.55
N GLU A 117 25.79 22.32 -20.17
CA GLU A 117 27.05 22.06 -19.48
C GLU A 117 27.47 23.26 -18.63
N ARG A 118 27.40 24.48 -19.19
CA ARG A 118 27.74 25.70 -18.46
C ARG A 118 26.83 25.93 -17.25
N VAL A 119 25.51 25.80 -17.42
CA VAL A 119 24.56 26.00 -16.31
C VAL A 119 24.74 24.90 -15.25
N ALA A 120 24.99 23.66 -15.65
CA ALA A 120 25.30 22.58 -14.71
C ALA A 120 26.61 22.81 -13.96
N ALA A 121 27.64 23.41 -14.59
CA ALA A 121 28.91 23.70 -13.94
C ALA A 121 28.83 24.88 -12.96
N THR A 122 28.06 25.92 -13.30
CA THR A 122 28.05 27.19 -12.56
C THR A 122 26.89 27.30 -11.57
N ASN A 123 25.74 26.68 -11.88
CA ASN A 123 24.47 26.92 -11.20
C ASN A 123 23.58 25.66 -11.16
N ASN A 124 24.15 24.47 -10.93
CA ASN A 124 23.42 23.21 -11.05
C ASN A 124 22.16 23.12 -10.17
N ASN A 125 22.15 23.83 -9.04
CA ASN A 125 21.07 23.83 -8.08
C ASN A 125 20.25 25.13 -8.09
N ALA A 126 20.34 25.92 -9.15
CA ALA A 126 19.52 27.11 -9.31
C ALA A 126 18.11 26.76 -9.81
N ARG A 127 17.11 27.54 -9.37
CA ARG A 127 15.79 27.52 -10.00
C ARG A 127 15.83 28.42 -11.22
N ILE A 128 15.04 28.10 -12.24
CA ILE A 128 14.98 28.93 -13.47
C ILE A 128 14.53 30.36 -13.14
N ARG A 129 13.67 30.54 -12.13
CA ARG A 129 13.25 31.88 -11.69
C ARG A 129 14.40 32.74 -11.16
N ASP A 130 15.48 32.10 -10.69
CA ASP A 130 16.67 32.74 -10.12
C ASP A 130 17.74 32.98 -11.22
N LEU A 131 17.64 32.26 -12.35
CA LEU A 131 18.54 32.40 -13.51
C LEU A 131 18.10 33.49 -14.50
N LYS A 132 17.25 34.44 -14.08
CA LYS A 132 16.82 35.57 -14.92
C LYS A 132 17.96 36.49 -15.35
N GLY A 133 19.09 36.43 -14.63
CA GLY A 133 20.31 37.17 -14.95
C GLY A 133 21.25 36.48 -15.94
N ASP A 134 20.97 35.23 -16.35
CA ASP A 134 21.78 34.55 -17.38
C ASP A 134 21.31 35.00 -18.78
N PRO A 135 22.09 35.83 -19.51
CA PRO A 135 21.65 36.41 -20.77
C PRO A 135 21.46 35.37 -21.86
N GLU A 136 22.25 34.29 -21.87
CA GLU A 136 22.14 33.24 -22.88
C GLU A 136 20.92 32.35 -22.63
N LEU A 137 20.62 32.02 -21.37
CA LEU A 137 19.40 31.30 -21.04
C LEU A 137 18.17 32.14 -21.39
N VAL A 138 18.19 33.44 -21.09
CA VAL A 138 17.10 34.36 -21.44
C VAL A 138 16.92 34.48 -22.96
N ALA A 139 18.02 34.59 -23.71
CA ALA A 139 17.98 34.60 -25.17
C ALA A 139 17.37 33.31 -25.72
N TRP A 140 17.82 32.15 -25.21
CA TRP A 140 17.30 30.84 -25.59
C TRP A 140 15.79 30.74 -25.31
N LEU A 141 15.34 31.16 -24.12
CA LEU A 141 13.90 31.11 -23.77
C LEU A 141 13.06 31.93 -24.76
N ARG A 142 13.50 33.14 -25.08
CA ARG A 142 12.82 34.03 -26.02
C ARG A 142 12.73 33.42 -27.42
N GLU A 143 13.85 32.94 -27.95
CA GLU A 143 13.93 32.29 -29.28
C GLU A 143 13.05 31.04 -29.36
N ASN A 144 12.88 30.35 -28.25
CA ASN A 144 12.05 29.15 -28.13
C ASN A 144 10.60 29.45 -27.71
N GLY A 145 10.19 30.73 -27.72
CA GLY A 145 8.81 31.16 -27.48
C GLY A 145 8.32 30.89 -26.05
N LEU A 146 9.23 30.85 -25.08
CA LEU A 146 8.95 30.64 -23.66
C LEU A 146 9.25 31.90 -22.85
N THR A 147 8.45 32.20 -21.83
CA THR A 147 8.81 33.20 -20.83
C THR A 147 9.55 32.56 -19.65
N ALA A 148 10.30 33.35 -18.88
CA ALA A 148 10.93 32.87 -17.64
C ALA A 148 9.89 32.32 -16.63
N GLY A 149 8.69 32.90 -16.60
CA GLY A 149 7.58 32.40 -15.78
C GLY A 149 7.10 31.03 -16.24
N GLU A 150 6.99 30.80 -17.54
CA GLU A 150 6.61 29.50 -18.10
C GLU A 150 7.69 28.44 -17.86
N ALA A 151 8.96 28.80 -18.06
CA ALA A 151 10.09 27.92 -17.77
C ALA A 151 10.17 27.56 -16.28
N ALA A 152 9.79 28.47 -15.38
CA ALA A 152 9.66 28.18 -13.96
C ALA A 152 8.50 27.22 -13.63
N LEU A 153 7.44 27.16 -14.44
CA LEU A 153 6.35 26.18 -14.28
C LEU A 153 6.79 24.77 -14.71
N ILE A 154 7.69 24.68 -15.70
CA ILE A 154 8.27 23.43 -16.20
C ILE A 154 9.19 22.78 -15.15
N GLN A 155 9.85 23.57 -14.30
CA GLN A 155 10.50 23.01 -13.11
C GLN A 155 9.45 22.58 -12.06
N PRO A 156 9.52 21.34 -11.54
CA PRO A 156 8.63 20.91 -10.46
C PRO A 156 8.85 21.75 -9.20
N SER A 157 7.82 21.87 -8.36
CA SER A 157 8.00 22.49 -7.03
C SER A 157 8.92 21.64 -6.16
N TYR A 158 9.91 22.31 -5.59
CA TYR A 158 10.86 21.79 -4.61
C TYR A 158 10.50 22.21 -3.18
N ASP A 159 9.46 23.04 -3.03
CA ASP A 159 8.99 23.51 -1.73
C ASP A 159 8.04 22.47 -1.13
N GLY A 160 8.44 21.90 0.00
CA GLY A 160 7.64 20.96 0.79
C GLY A 160 8.23 19.54 0.91
N PRO A 161 7.85 18.81 1.97
CA PRO A 161 8.33 17.45 2.21
C PRO A 161 8.03 16.55 0.99
N PRO A 162 8.87 15.53 0.68
CA PRO A 162 8.57 14.54 -0.37
C PRO A 162 7.12 14.03 -0.24
N PRO A 163 6.42 13.77 -1.37
CA PRO A 163 5.05 13.29 -1.27
C PRO A 163 5.04 12.07 -0.37
N ALA A 164 4.03 11.96 0.50
CA ALA A 164 3.80 10.73 1.25
C ALA A 164 3.86 9.56 0.24
N PRO A 165 4.52 8.44 0.60
CA PRO A 165 4.64 7.31 -0.31
C PRO A 165 3.25 6.99 -0.88
N ALA A 166 3.15 6.91 -2.20
CA ALA A 166 1.89 6.56 -2.84
C ALA A 166 1.34 5.28 -2.19
N PRO A 167 0.02 5.19 -1.93
CA PRO A 167 -0.57 3.95 -1.45
C PRO A 167 -0.15 2.88 -2.46
N ASP A 168 0.61 1.91 -1.97
CA ASP A 168 1.13 0.85 -2.80
C ASP A 168 -0.06 0.13 -3.41
N ALA A 169 -0.11 0.08 -4.75
CA ALA A 169 -1.17 -0.61 -5.46
C ALA A 169 -1.28 -2.09 -5.05
N SER A 170 -0.21 -2.63 -4.45
CA SER A 170 -0.10 -3.95 -3.82
C SER A 170 -0.51 -4.01 -2.34
N ALA A 171 -0.64 -2.90 -1.60
CA ALA A 171 -1.17 -2.95 -0.24
C ALA A 171 -2.67 -3.11 -0.28
N ALA A 172 -3.11 -3.98 0.61
CA ALA A 172 -4.44 -3.91 1.15
C ALA A 172 -4.76 -2.49 1.66
N SER A 173 -5.93 -1.96 1.30
CA SER A 173 -6.46 -0.74 1.90
C SER A 173 -6.53 -0.89 3.42
N VAL A 174 -6.50 0.22 4.15
CA VAL A 174 -6.66 0.22 5.62
C VAL A 174 -7.95 -0.49 6.00
N GLY A 175 -9.06 -0.23 5.29
CA GLY A 175 -10.33 -0.94 5.46
C GLY A 175 -10.22 -2.46 5.24
N TYR A 176 -9.47 -2.92 4.24
CA TYR A 176 -9.29 -4.36 4.03
C TYR A 176 -8.45 -5.01 5.14
N LYS A 177 -7.43 -4.31 5.66
CA LYS A 177 -6.62 -4.80 6.78
C LYS A 177 -7.47 -4.91 8.06
N THR A 178 -8.34 -3.94 8.33
CA THR A 178 -9.24 -3.99 9.50
C THR A 178 -10.29 -5.10 9.35
N THR A 179 -10.93 -5.24 8.19
CA THR A 179 -11.88 -6.34 7.91
C THR A 179 -11.21 -7.71 8.03
N THR A 180 -9.99 -7.84 7.52
CA THR A 180 -9.17 -9.06 7.68
C THR A 180 -8.91 -9.34 9.16
N GLY A 181 -8.44 -8.35 9.93
CA GLY A 181 -8.22 -8.52 11.37
C GLY A 181 -9.46 -9.01 12.12
N VAL A 182 -10.64 -8.47 11.79
CA VAL A 182 -11.91 -8.91 12.37
C VAL A 182 -12.26 -10.35 11.97
N ALA A 183 -12.17 -10.70 10.68
CA ALA A 183 -12.50 -12.02 10.18
C ALA A 183 -11.56 -13.11 10.73
N VAL A 184 -10.25 -12.83 10.75
CA VAL A 184 -9.23 -13.68 11.36
C VAL A 184 -9.47 -13.83 12.87
N GLY A 185 -9.73 -12.71 13.57
CA GLY A 185 -9.99 -12.72 15.00
C GLY A 185 -11.22 -13.55 15.37
N ALA A 186 -12.33 -13.37 14.63
CA ALA A 186 -13.55 -14.17 14.81
C ALA A 186 -13.26 -15.66 14.59
N SER A 187 -12.56 -16.02 13.51
CA SER A 187 -12.18 -17.40 13.22
C SER A 187 -11.30 -18.01 14.31
N ALA A 188 -10.32 -17.26 14.82
CA ALA A 188 -9.44 -17.72 15.90
C ALA A 188 -10.20 -17.93 17.22
N VAL A 189 -11.12 -17.02 17.57
CA VAL A 189 -12.00 -17.16 18.75
C VAL A 189 -12.88 -18.39 18.58
N THR A 190 -13.51 -18.57 17.42
CA THR A 190 -14.36 -19.74 17.18
C THR A 190 -13.57 -21.05 17.21
N LEU A 191 -12.36 -21.07 16.67
CA LEU A 191 -11.45 -22.21 16.78
C LEU A 191 -11.10 -22.50 18.24
N ALA A 192 -10.80 -21.47 19.03
CA ALA A 192 -10.51 -21.61 20.46
C ALA A 192 -11.72 -22.13 21.25
N LEU A 193 -12.93 -21.63 20.97
CA LEU A 193 -14.18 -22.12 21.57
C LEU A 193 -14.46 -23.58 21.20
N ASN A 194 -14.09 -23.98 19.97
CA ASN A 194 -14.19 -25.36 19.51
C ASN A 194 -13.13 -26.27 20.12
N ALA A 195 -11.92 -25.78 20.40
CA ALA A 195 -10.85 -26.59 20.98
C ALA A 195 -10.97 -26.70 22.51
N ALA A 196 -11.43 -25.64 23.18
CA ALA A 196 -11.58 -25.61 24.62
C ALA A 196 -12.88 -26.32 25.05
N ARG A 197 -12.82 -27.08 26.15
CA ARG A 197 -14.00 -27.68 26.81
C ARG A 197 -14.79 -26.61 27.58
N THR A 198 -15.29 -25.61 26.87
CA THR A 198 -15.96 -24.42 27.43
C THR A 198 -17.37 -24.70 27.95
N GLY A 199 -17.91 -25.90 27.71
CA GLY A 199 -19.28 -26.28 28.06
C GLY A 199 -20.34 -25.73 27.10
N MET A 200 -19.94 -25.07 26.00
CA MET A 200 -20.86 -24.65 24.95
C MET A 200 -21.37 -25.84 24.15
N SER A 201 -22.61 -25.74 23.65
CA SER A 201 -23.20 -26.82 22.87
C SER A 201 -22.45 -27.02 21.54
N PRO A 202 -22.31 -28.28 21.06
CA PRO A 202 -21.72 -28.58 19.76
C PRO A 202 -22.42 -27.87 18.61
N ASN A 203 -23.74 -27.66 18.72
CA ASN A 203 -24.53 -26.97 17.71
C ASN A 203 -24.17 -25.48 17.62
N LEU A 204 -24.08 -24.78 18.76
CA LEU A 204 -23.74 -23.36 18.78
C LEU A 204 -22.32 -23.12 18.27
N THR A 205 -21.34 -23.89 18.75
CA THR A 205 -19.94 -23.79 18.30
C THR A 205 -19.77 -24.19 16.83
N GLY A 206 -20.61 -25.11 16.34
CA GLY A 206 -20.71 -25.50 14.93
C GLY A 206 -21.21 -24.37 14.03
N VAL A 207 -22.35 -23.76 14.38
CA VAL A 207 -22.94 -22.63 13.63
C VAL A 207 -22.00 -21.43 13.61
N LEU A 208 -21.36 -21.10 14.73
CA LEU A 208 -20.36 -20.02 14.79
C LEU A 208 -19.15 -20.31 13.89
N GLY A 209 -18.73 -21.58 13.79
CA GLY A 209 -17.64 -22.01 12.91
C GLY A 209 -17.96 -21.77 11.44
N ILE A 210 -19.16 -22.13 11.02
CA ILE A 210 -19.64 -21.91 9.65
C ILE A 210 -19.77 -20.42 9.36
N ALA A 211 -20.39 -19.64 10.26
CA ALA A 211 -20.61 -18.21 10.06
C ALA A 211 -19.30 -17.42 9.98
N SER A 212 -18.38 -17.62 10.94
CA SER A 212 -17.05 -17.00 10.92
C SER A 212 -16.23 -17.44 9.71
N GLY A 213 -16.31 -18.72 9.35
CA GLY A 213 -15.62 -19.29 8.22
C GLY A 213 -16.08 -18.72 6.87
N ALA A 214 -17.39 -18.56 6.67
CA ALA A 214 -17.96 -17.93 5.49
C ALA A 214 -17.53 -16.46 5.35
N MET A 215 -17.44 -15.72 6.46
CA MET A 215 -16.91 -14.35 6.45
C MET A 215 -15.43 -14.31 6.02
N GLY A 216 -14.60 -15.22 6.53
CA GLY A 216 -13.21 -15.36 6.10
C GLY A 216 -13.08 -15.64 4.60
N LEU A 217 -13.91 -16.54 4.07
CA LEU A 217 -13.94 -16.86 2.64
C LEU A 217 -14.39 -15.67 1.78
N ALA A 218 -15.46 -14.98 2.18
CA ALA A 218 -15.97 -13.80 1.46
C ALA A 218 -14.95 -12.66 1.43
N ALA A 219 -14.21 -12.44 2.52
CA ALA A 219 -13.12 -11.46 2.57
C ALA A 219 -11.86 -11.90 1.81
N GLY A 220 -11.57 -13.21 1.78
CA GLY A 220 -10.35 -13.77 1.20
C GLY A 220 -10.40 -14.00 -0.31
N ALA A 221 -11.46 -14.64 -0.80
CA ALA A 221 -11.55 -15.16 -2.16
C ALA A 221 -11.33 -14.11 -3.28
N PRO A 222 -11.87 -12.88 -3.19
CA PRO A 222 -11.65 -11.85 -4.22
C PRO A 222 -10.19 -11.38 -4.35
N ASN A 223 -9.33 -11.73 -3.37
CA ASN A 223 -7.95 -11.25 -3.29
C ASN A 223 -6.91 -12.31 -3.66
N LEU A 224 -7.32 -13.55 -3.94
CA LEU A 224 -6.41 -14.65 -4.26
C LEU A 224 -5.67 -14.46 -5.58
N ASN A 225 -6.25 -13.72 -6.53
CA ASN A 225 -5.66 -13.40 -7.83
C ASN A 225 -4.81 -12.11 -7.84
N LYS A 226 -4.73 -11.41 -6.70
CA LYS A 226 -3.95 -10.18 -6.57
C LYS A 226 -2.48 -10.51 -6.30
N SER A 227 -1.61 -9.50 -6.31
CA SER A 227 -0.19 -9.62 -5.98
C SER A 227 0.13 -8.92 -4.66
N GLY A 228 1.30 -9.24 -4.08
CA GLY A 228 1.78 -8.61 -2.85
C GLY A 228 0.93 -8.89 -1.61
N SER A 229 0.83 -7.91 -0.72
CA SER A 229 0.16 -8.04 0.59
C SER A 229 -1.31 -8.44 0.48
N ARG A 230 -2.02 -8.02 -0.58
CA ARG A 230 -3.42 -8.44 -0.83
C ARG A 230 -3.56 -9.94 -1.04
N ARG A 231 -2.63 -10.56 -1.78
CA ARG A 231 -2.63 -12.02 -2.00
C ARG A 231 -2.39 -12.77 -0.70
N THR A 232 -1.41 -12.33 0.08
CA THR A 232 -1.06 -12.94 1.36
C THR A 232 -2.21 -12.89 2.36
N LEU A 233 -2.85 -11.72 2.50
CA LEU A 233 -4.03 -11.56 3.36
C LEU A 233 -5.25 -12.30 2.84
N GLY A 234 -5.43 -12.37 1.51
CA GLY A 234 -6.46 -13.18 0.87
C GLY A 234 -6.30 -14.67 1.18
N LEU A 235 -5.09 -15.22 1.03
CA LEU A 235 -4.77 -16.61 1.38
C LEU A 235 -5.00 -16.91 2.86
N LEU A 236 -4.60 -15.99 3.75
CA LEU A 236 -4.80 -16.11 5.20
C LEU A 236 -6.30 -16.19 5.55
N ASN A 237 -7.10 -15.25 5.04
CA ASN A 237 -8.54 -15.20 5.27
C ASN A 237 -9.25 -16.43 4.71
N SER A 238 -8.93 -16.83 3.48
CA SER A 238 -9.51 -18.03 2.85
C SER A 238 -9.13 -19.29 3.62
N GLY A 239 -7.85 -19.45 4.01
CA GLY A 239 -7.37 -20.62 4.74
C GLY A 239 -8.04 -20.80 6.10
N MET A 240 -8.07 -19.75 6.92
CA MET A 240 -8.78 -19.81 8.21
C MET A 240 -10.29 -19.91 8.03
N GLY A 241 -10.84 -19.26 7.01
CA GLY A 241 -12.25 -19.37 6.67
C GLY A 241 -12.65 -20.83 6.41
N THR A 242 -11.91 -21.50 5.52
CA THR A 242 -12.10 -22.93 5.22
C THR A 242 -11.97 -23.80 6.46
N ALA A 243 -10.94 -23.59 7.29
CA ALA A 243 -10.73 -24.38 8.50
C ALA A 243 -11.90 -24.25 9.49
N SER A 244 -12.41 -23.03 9.70
CA SER A 244 -13.56 -22.77 10.57
C SER A 244 -14.85 -23.41 10.06
N VAL A 245 -15.11 -23.36 8.74
CA VAL A 245 -16.27 -24.04 8.14
C VAL A 245 -16.18 -25.56 8.34
N LEU A 246 -15.04 -26.17 8.01
CA LEU A 246 -14.85 -27.62 8.13
C LEU A 246 -15.06 -28.10 9.58
N LEU A 247 -14.50 -27.37 10.54
CA LEU A 247 -14.67 -27.68 11.95
C LEU A 247 -16.12 -27.50 12.42
N GLY A 248 -16.80 -26.46 11.92
CA GLY A 248 -18.20 -26.20 12.22
C GLY A 248 -19.13 -27.30 11.71
N VAL A 249 -18.94 -27.74 10.47
CA VAL A 249 -19.67 -28.88 9.87
C VAL A 249 -19.39 -30.17 10.63
N TYR A 250 -18.13 -30.42 11.00
CA TYR A 250 -17.76 -31.59 11.79
C TYR A 250 -18.48 -31.65 13.14
N ARG A 251 -18.67 -30.50 13.80
CA ARG A 251 -19.38 -30.40 15.09
C ARG A 251 -20.89 -30.61 14.97
N LEU A 252 -21.51 -30.19 13.87
CA LEU A 252 -22.94 -30.40 13.62
C LEU A 252 -23.25 -31.84 13.22
N THR A 253 -22.35 -32.47 12.46
CA THR A 253 -22.54 -33.86 11.99
C THR A 253 -22.24 -34.90 13.06
N ARG A 254 -21.33 -34.62 13.99
CA ARG A 254 -21.10 -35.43 15.18
C ARG A 254 -21.83 -34.83 16.37
N GLY A 255 -23.11 -35.17 16.51
CA GLY A 255 -24.00 -34.73 17.61
C GLY A 255 -23.39 -34.94 19.00
N PRO A 256 -23.98 -34.31 20.04
CA PRO A 256 -23.45 -34.41 21.41
C PRO A 256 -23.31 -35.88 21.80
N ARG A 257 -22.12 -36.29 22.22
CA ARG A 257 -21.98 -37.56 22.94
C ARG A 257 -22.85 -37.42 24.18
N THR A 258 -23.91 -38.22 24.29
CA THR A 258 -24.53 -38.47 25.59
C THR A 258 -23.40 -38.95 26.49
N ALA A 259 -23.02 -38.14 27.47
CA ALA A 259 -22.07 -38.57 28.46
C ALA A 259 -22.82 -39.54 29.36
N SER A 260 -22.73 -40.84 29.05
CA SER A 260 -23.18 -41.88 29.98
C SER A 260 -22.32 -41.73 31.23
N TYR A 261 -22.95 -41.37 32.34
CA TYR A 261 -22.27 -41.33 33.63
C TYR A 261 -22.67 -42.57 34.41
N ALA A 262 -21.66 -43.30 34.86
CA ALA A 262 -21.82 -44.35 35.86
C ALA A 262 -21.56 -43.71 37.22
N SER A 263 -22.58 -43.68 38.09
CA SER A 263 -22.37 -43.32 39.49
C SER A 263 -22.31 -44.60 40.32
N VAL A 264 -21.32 -44.64 41.22
CA VAL A 264 -21.14 -45.72 42.18
C VAL A 264 -21.50 -45.15 43.55
N ALA A 265 -22.54 -45.69 44.18
CA ALA A 265 -23.00 -45.24 45.48
C ALA A 265 -23.06 -46.41 46.45
N PRO A 266 -22.55 -46.26 47.69
CA PRO A 266 -22.73 -47.25 48.72
C PRO A 266 -24.23 -47.34 49.06
N TRP A 267 -24.71 -48.56 49.27
CA TRP A 267 -26.08 -48.83 49.70
C TRP A 267 -26.06 -49.88 50.81
N VAL A 268 -27.11 -49.92 51.64
CA VAL A 268 -27.25 -50.90 52.71
C VAL A 268 -28.62 -51.53 52.55
N ASP A 269 -28.68 -52.86 52.55
CA ASP A 269 -29.95 -53.57 52.42
C ASP A 269 -30.78 -53.52 53.71
N GLY A 270 -32.01 -54.04 53.65
CA GLY A 270 -32.94 -54.05 54.79
C GLY A 270 -32.47 -54.88 56.00
N HIS A 271 -31.36 -55.63 55.88
CA HIS A 271 -30.74 -56.40 56.94
C HIS A 271 -29.43 -55.78 57.45
N GLY A 272 -29.07 -54.59 56.98
CA GLY A 272 -27.89 -53.87 57.44
C GLY A 272 -26.58 -54.29 56.76
N VAL A 273 -26.63 -55.08 55.68
CA VAL A 273 -25.42 -55.51 54.95
C VAL A 273 -25.02 -54.42 53.96
N PRO A 274 -23.79 -53.88 54.03
CA PRO A 274 -23.33 -52.86 53.10
C PRO A 274 -22.98 -53.46 51.74
N GLY A 275 -23.35 -52.76 50.68
CA GLY A 275 -23.04 -53.09 49.30
C GLY A 275 -22.76 -51.85 48.45
N VAL A 276 -22.54 -52.06 47.16
CA VAL A 276 -22.26 -50.99 46.21
C VAL A 276 -23.24 -51.08 45.04
N SER A 277 -23.97 -50.00 44.80
CA SER A 277 -24.84 -49.85 43.63
C SER A 277 -24.12 -49.12 42.51
N LEU A 278 -24.35 -49.56 41.27
CA LEU A 278 -23.81 -48.92 40.08
C LEU A 278 -24.98 -48.52 39.19
N ASN A 279 -25.23 -47.22 39.09
CA ASN A 279 -26.29 -46.68 38.27
C ASN A 279 -25.69 -46.13 36.97
N VAL A 280 -26.13 -46.66 35.84
CA VAL A 280 -25.72 -46.21 34.51
C VAL A 280 -26.91 -45.55 33.85
N SER A 281 -26.80 -44.24 33.61
CA SER A 281 -27.80 -43.47 32.86
C SER A 281 -27.28 -43.29 31.43
N PHE A 282 -28.10 -43.67 30.44
CA PHE A 282 -27.80 -43.56 29.01
C PHE A 282 -28.39 -42.28 28.40
#